data_AF-A0A7Y5RYU2-F1
#
_entry.id   AF-A0A7Y5RYU2-F1
#
_cell.length_a   1.000
_cell.length_b   1.000
_cell.length_c   1.000
_cell.angle_alpha   90.00
_cell.angle_beta   90.00
_cell.angle_gamma   90.00
#
_symmetry.space_group_name_H-M   'P 1'
#
loop_
_entity.id
_entity.type
_entity.pdbx_description
1 polymer ?
#
loop_
_entity_poly.entity_id
_entity_poly.type
_entity_poly.pdbx_seq_one_letter_code
_entity_poly.pdbx_strand_id
1 'polypeptide(L)'
;MRGLIGLAIFGALACVGMWWVMSEFYKDQGVPVALAMGNPKDGTVEFHAVVAMGMTSTERPRMTLKGGWLWDEWVDEHFDLRDASGERVPLRFRISSGLIPDHKAGGTPEGYVIGRVKSGVKHDFDYIPRRNESQRYRYTFTSADGDMPMKRVTIKPVTK
;
A
#
# COMPACT_ATOMS: atom_id res chain seq x y z
N MET A 1 55.43 -5.48 -7.34
CA MET A 1 54.42 -6.29 -6.63
C MET A 1 53.70 -5.56 -5.49
N ARG A 2 54.36 -4.74 -4.64
CA ARG A 2 53.69 -4.05 -3.52
C ARG A 2 52.60 -3.03 -3.92
N GLY A 3 52.76 -2.33 -5.05
CA GLY A 3 51.75 -1.36 -5.55
C GLY A 3 50.47 -1.98 -6.12
N LEU A 4 50.53 -3.21 -6.65
CA LEU A 4 49.37 -3.94 -7.16
C LEU A 4 48.46 -4.45 -6.03
N ILE A 5 49.05 -4.79 -4.88
CA ILE A 5 48.31 -5.24 -3.69
C ILE A 5 47.51 -4.08 -3.09
N GLY A 6 48.10 -2.88 -3.00
CA GLY A 6 47.40 -1.69 -2.51
C GLY A 6 46.20 -1.29 -3.37
N LEU A 7 46.34 -1.39 -4.70
CA LEU A 7 45.27 -1.09 -5.66
C LEU A 7 44.13 -2.12 -5.61
N ALA A 8 44.46 -3.40 -5.43
CA ALA A 8 43.46 -4.46 -5.28
C ALA A 8 42.64 -4.31 -3.99
N ILE A 9 43.28 -3.93 -2.87
CA ILE A 9 42.58 -3.68 -1.60
C ILE A 9 41.65 -2.46 -1.71
N PHE A 10 42.12 -1.38 -2.33
CA PHE A 10 41.31 -0.17 -2.51
C PHE A 10 40.11 -0.43 -3.44
N GLY A 11 40.31 -1.19 -4.52
CA GLY A 11 39.23 -1.60 -5.42
C GLY A 11 38.19 -2.50 -4.73
N ALA A 12 38.62 -3.46 -3.92
CA ALA A 12 37.71 -4.32 -3.16
C ALA A 12 36.86 -3.52 -2.15
N LEU A 13 37.47 -2.57 -1.43
CA LEU A 13 36.76 -1.70 -0.48
C LEU A 13 35.75 -0.79 -1.18
N ALA A 14 36.09 -0.24 -2.35
CA ALA A 14 35.18 0.57 -3.15
C ALA A 14 33.97 -0.25 -3.64
N CYS A 15 34.18 -1.49 -4.11
CA CYS A 15 33.11 -2.38 -4.53
C CYS A 15 32.19 -2.77 -3.36
N VAL A 16 32.75 -3.09 -2.19
CA VAL A 16 31.95 -3.41 -0.99
C VAL A 16 31.16 -2.20 -0.50
N GLY A 17 31.77 -1.01 -0.48
CA GLY A 17 31.09 0.23 -0.11
C GLY A 17 29.95 0.55 -1.08
N MET A 18 30.18 0.42 -2.38
CA MET A 18 29.16 0.64 -3.40
C MET A 18 28.04 -0.40 -3.32
N TRP A 19 28.36 -1.68 -3.10
CA TRP A 19 27.35 -2.72 -2.89
C TRP A 19 26.51 -2.46 -1.64
N TRP A 20 27.11 -2.05 -0.52
CA TRP A 20 26.38 -1.71 0.70
C TRP A 20 25.44 -0.52 0.48
N VAL A 21 25.92 0.56 -0.13
CA VAL A 21 25.10 1.73 -0.46
C VAL A 21 23.94 1.35 -1.39
N MET A 22 24.21 0.59 -2.45
CA MET A 22 23.17 0.10 -3.36
C MET A 22 22.17 -0.80 -2.62
N SER A 23 22.63 -1.67 -1.72
CA SER A 23 21.75 -2.53 -0.92
C SER A 23 20.82 -1.74 0.00
N GLU A 24 21.29 -0.63 0.57
CA GLU A 24 20.46 0.30 1.35
C GLU A 24 19.44 1.02 0.46
N PHE A 25 19.83 1.43 -0.75
CA PHE A 25 18.91 2.04 -1.72
C PHE A 25 17.86 1.06 -2.26
N TYR A 26 18.18 -0.24 -2.35
CA TYR A 26 17.24 -1.28 -2.77
C TYR A 26 16.36 -1.81 -1.64
N LYS A 27 16.50 -1.34 -0.40
CA LYS A 27 15.57 -1.71 0.67
C LYS A 27 14.20 -1.16 0.33
N ASP A 28 13.25 -2.09 0.19
CA ASP A 28 11.85 -1.77 0.00
C ASP A 28 11.35 -0.91 1.17
N GLN A 29 11.10 0.36 0.88
CA GLN A 29 10.65 1.35 1.88
C GLN A 29 9.15 1.26 2.16
N GLY A 30 8.42 0.37 1.46
CA GLY A 30 6.98 0.28 1.51
C GLY A 30 6.29 1.14 0.46
N VAL A 31 4.96 1.10 0.47
CA VAL A 31 4.13 1.80 -0.51
C VAL A 31 3.47 3.01 0.15
N PRO A 32 3.66 4.24 -0.35
CA PRO A 32 2.94 5.40 0.17
C PRO A 32 1.47 5.34 -0.26
N VAL A 33 0.55 5.46 0.71
CA VAL A 33 -0.90 5.43 0.49
C VAL A 33 -1.54 6.59 1.25
N ALA A 34 -2.41 7.33 0.57
CA ALA A 34 -3.30 8.27 1.25
C ALA A 34 -4.55 7.53 1.72
N LEU A 35 -4.90 7.73 2.99
CA LEU A 35 -6.06 7.14 3.63
C LEU A 35 -6.85 8.18 4.41
N ALA A 36 -8.15 7.97 4.55
CA ALA A 36 -9.04 8.81 5.34
C ALA A 36 -10.14 7.94 5.96
N MET A 37 -10.72 8.42 7.06
CA MET A 37 -11.93 7.83 7.62
C MET A 37 -12.97 8.91 7.89
N GLY A 38 -14.24 8.61 7.72
CA GLY A 38 -15.31 9.55 8.04
C GLY A 38 -16.69 9.01 7.80
N ASN A 39 -17.68 9.90 7.82
CA ASN A 39 -19.10 9.54 7.70
C ASN A 39 -19.54 8.48 8.74
N PRO A 40 -19.33 8.75 10.05
CA PRO A 40 -19.69 7.80 11.10
C PRO A 40 -21.20 7.53 11.08
N LYS A 41 -21.58 6.24 11.15
CA LYS A 41 -22.97 5.79 11.18
C LYS A 41 -23.07 4.43 11.85
N ASP A 42 -24.00 4.30 12.79
CA ASP A 42 -24.35 3.03 13.44
C ASP A 42 -23.13 2.28 14.02
N GLY A 43 -22.21 3.00 14.67
CA GLY A 43 -20.99 2.42 15.25
C GLY A 43 -19.90 2.06 14.23
N THR A 44 -20.09 2.39 12.95
CA THR A 44 -19.10 2.19 11.88
C THR A 44 -18.64 3.51 11.29
N VAL A 45 -17.45 3.51 10.69
CA VAL A 45 -16.89 4.64 9.94
C VAL A 45 -16.46 4.16 8.54
N GLU A 46 -16.64 4.99 7.52
CA GLU A 46 -16.16 4.69 6.17
C GLU A 46 -14.64 4.84 6.13
N PHE A 47 -13.96 3.83 5.61
CA PHE A 47 -12.52 3.81 5.36
C PHE A 47 -12.27 3.97 3.87
N HIS A 48 -11.41 4.91 3.50
CA HIS A 48 -11.00 5.16 2.13
C HIS A 48 -9.48 5.07 2.03
N ALA A 49 -8.98 4.35 1.02
CA ALA A 49 -7.57 4.31 0.67
C ALA A 49 -7.39 4.54 -0.83
N VAL A 50 -6.38 5.31 -1.22
CA VAL A 50 -6.07 5.57 -2.63
C VAL A 50 -5.50 4.32 -3.30
N VAL A 51 -6.04 3.99 -4.48
CA VAL A 51 -5.37 3.12 -5.45
C VAL A 51 -4.46 3.99 -6.30
N ALA A 52 -3.17 3.95 -5.99
CA ALA A 52 -2.17 4.75 -6.71
C ALA A 52 -1.86 4.13 -8.08
N MET A 53 -1.59 4.97 -9.08
CA MET A 53 -1.16 4.53 -10.41
C MET A 53 0.03 3.54 -10.38
N GLY A 54 0.94 3.66 -9.41
CA GLY A 54 2.05 2.71 -9.24
C GLY A 54 1.60 1.26 -8.93
N MET A 55 0.47 1.12 -8.23
CA MET A 55 -0.10 -0.20 -7.90
C MET A 55 -0.68 -0.86 -9.17
N THR A 56 -1.42 -0.09 -9.97
CA THR A 56 -2.07 -0.57 -11.20
C THR A 56 -1.11 -0.68 -12.38
N SER A 57 -0.04 0.12 -12.41
CA SER A 57 1.00 0.03 -13.44
C SER A 57 1.79 -1.26 -13.33
N THR A 58 1.91 -1.78 -12.11
CA THR A 58 2.52 -3.08 -11.86
C THR A 58 1.57 -4.18 -12.36
N GLU A 59 0.30 -4.10 -11.98
CA GLU A 59 -0.72 -5.09 -12.32
C GLU A 59 -2.08 -4.44 -12.54
N ARG A 60 -2.55 -4.46 -13.79
CA ARG A 60 -3.85 -3.87 -14.14
C ARG A 60 -5.00 -4.82 -13.79
N PRO A 61 -6.20 -4.27 -13.49
CA PRO A 61 -7.41 -5.08 -13.42
C PRO A 61 -7.62 -5.87 -14.71
N ARG A 62 -8.20 -7.07 -14.59
CA ARG A 62 -8.58 -7.86 -15.76
C ARG A 62 -9.74 -7.18 -16.49
N MET A 63 -9.88 -7.44 -17.80
CA MET A 63 -11.02 -6.97 -18.58
C MET A 63 -11.99 -8.13 -18.84
N THR A 64 -13.28 -7.84 -18.77
CA THR A 64 -14.33 -8.71 -19.31
C THR A 64 -14.23 -8.80 -20.83
N LEU A 65 -14.86 -9.82 -21.42
CA LEU A 65 -15.00 -9.95 -22.88
C LEU A 65 -15.69 -8.75 -23.55
N LYS A 66 -16.47 -7.97 -22.77
CA LYS A 66 -17.16 -6.76 -23.24
C LYS A 66 -16.35 -5.47 -23.04
N GLY A 67 -15.10 -5.57 -22.57
CA GLY A 67 -14.20 -4.43 -22.38
C GLY A 67 -14.35 -3.67 -21.06
N GLY A 68 -15.19 -4.12 -20.13
CA GLY A 68 -15.26 -3.54 -18.78
C GLY A 68 -14.15 -4.05 -17.87
N TRP A 69 -13.52 -3.17 -17.08
CA TRP A 69 -12.51 -3.53 -16.09
C TRP A 69 -13.13 -4.18 -14.83
N LEU A 70 -12.51 -5.26 -14.36
CA LEU A 70 -12.91 -6.04 -13.18
C LEU A 70 -12.26 -5.47 -11.91
N TRP A 71 -12.61 -4.23 -11.58
CA TRP A 71 -11.98 -3.50 -10.47
C TRP A 71 -12.25 -4.10 -9.09
N ASP A 72 -13.48 -4.55 -8.83
CA ASP A 72 -13.81 -5.15 -7.53
C ASP A 72 -13.08 -6.48 -7.32
N GLU A 73 -12.92 -7.30 -8.36
CA GLU A 73 -12.07 -8.51 -8.29
C GLU A 73 -10.61 -8.16 -8.07
N TRP A 74 -10.11 -7.14 -8.78
CA TRP A 74 -8.74 -6.68 -8.59
C TRP A 74 -8.51 -6.16 -7.15
N VAL A 75 -9.46 -5.41 -6.59
CA VAL A 75 -9.41 -4.99 -5.18
C VAL A 75 -9.40 -6.20 -4.25
N ASP A 76 -10.24 -7.20 -4.51
CA ASP A 76 -10.33 -8.42 -3.71
C ASP A 76 -9.02 -9.22 -3.70
N GLU A 77 -8.33 -9.26 -4.83
CA GLU A 77 -7.04 -9.94 -5.01
C GLU A 77 -5.88 -9.19 -4.33
N HIS A 78 -5.90 -7.85 -4.30
CA HIS A 78 -4.75 -7.04 -3.90
C HIS A 78 -4.89 -6.35 -2.54
N PHE A 79 -6.10 -6.26 -1.99
CA PHE A 79 -6.32 -5.63 -0.69
C PHE A 79 -7.05 -6.56 0.28
N ASP A 80 -6.56 -6.59 1.51
CA ASP A 80 -7.19 -7.32 2.61
C ASP A 80 -7.28 -6.38 3.82
N LEU A 81 -8.49 -6.12 4.28
CA LEU A 81 -8.72 -5.34 5.50
C LEU A 81 -9.34 -6.27 6.53
N ARG A 82 -8.69 -6.42 7.68
CA ARG A 82 -9.17 -7.28 8.77
C ARG A 82 -9.35 -6.51 10.05
N ASP A 83 -10.40 -6.84 10.80
CA ASP A 83 -10.61 -6.30 12.14
C ASP A 83 -9.77 -7.05 13.20
N ALA A 84 -9.89 -6.64 14.45
CA ALA A 84 -9.14 -7.21 15.57
C ALA A 84 -9.42 -8.72 15.80
N SER A 85 -10.55 -9.24 15.32
CA SER A 85 -10.90 -10.66 15.39
C SER A 85 -10.34 -11.47 14.22
N GLY A 86 -9.75 -10.81 13.23
CA GLY A 86 -9.30 -11.42 11.98
C GLY A 86 -10.40 -11.55 10.92
N GLU A 87 -11.62 -11.06 11.21
CA GLU A 87 -12.72 -11.02 10.26
C GLU A 87 -12.39 -10.05 9.13
N ARG A 88 -12.69 -10.45 7.89
CA ARG A 88 -12.46 -9.63 6.70
C ARG A 88 -13.54 -8.58 6.57
N VAL A 89 -13.13 -7.32 6.41
CA VAL A 89 -13.98 -6.19 6.08
C VAL A 89 -14.14 -6.14 4.56
N PRO A 90 -15.36 -6.17 4.01
CA PRO A 90 -15.57 -6.05 2.57
C PRO A 90 -15.07 -4.72 2.03
N LEU A 91 -14.29 -4.79 0.96
CA LEU A 91 -13.76 -3.65 0.23
C LEU A 91 -14.37 -3.57 -1.17
N ARG A 92 -14.56 -2.36 -1.68
CA ARG A 92 -15.05 -2.08 -3.03
C ARG A 92 -14.22 -0.99 -3.69
N PHE A 93 -14.11 -1.06 -5.01
CA PHE A 93 -13.50 0.00 -5.79
C PHE A 93 -14.51 1.11 -6.08
N ARG A 94 -14.07 2.37 -5.99
CA ARG A 94 -14.80 3.53 -6.52
C ARG A 94 -13.83 4.47 -7.23
N ILE A 95 -14.32 5.13 -8.27
CA ILE A 95 -13.52 6.08 -9.05
C ILE A 95 -13.22 7.37 -8.27
N SER A 96 -14.07 7.71 -7.30
CA SER A 96 -14.00 8.95 -6.53
C SER A 96 -14.16 8.68 -5.04
N SER A 97 -13.58 9.57 -4.22
CA SER A 97 -13.67 9.55 -2.77
C SER A 97 -14.32 10.83 -2.25
N GLY A 98 -15.30 10.69 -1.36
CA GLY A 98 -15.86 11.83 -0.62
C GLY A 98 -14.94 12.33 0.51
N LEU A 99 -13.92 11.55 0.90
CA LEU A 99 -13.05 11.85 2.04
C LEU A 99 -11.62 12.26 1.62
N ILE A 100 -11.20 11.90 0.41
CA ILE A 100 -9.87 12.16 -0.12
C ILE A 100 -10.02 12.95 -1.42
N PRO A 101 -9.68 14.25 -1.43
CA PRO A 101 -9.65 15.02 -2.67
C PRO A 101 -8.52 14.52 -3.58
N ASP A 102 -8.80 14.33 -4.87
CA ASP A 102 -7.85 13.78 -5.86
C ASP A 102 -6.51 14.52 -5.88
N HIS A 103 -6.53 15.86 -5.84
CA HIS A 103 -5.32 16.69 -5.83
C HIS A 103 -4.45 16.51 -4.57
N LYS A 104 -5.00 15.92 -3.50
CA LYS A 104 -4.27 15.60 -2.25
C LYS A 104 -3.83 14.14 -2.18
N ALA A 105 -4.25 13.28 -3.10
CA ALA A 105 -3.96 11.85 -3.11
C ALA A 105 -2.47 11.50 -3.30
N GLY A 106 -1.66 12.42 -3.86
CA GLY A 106 -0.22 12.17 -4.08
C GLY A 106 0.17 11.80 -5.49
N GLY A 107 -0.71 12.09 -6.44
CA GLY A 107 -0.59 11.81 -7.85
C GLY A 107 -2.00 11.83 -8.44
N THR A 108 -2.15 11.28 -9.63
CA THR A 108 -3.48 10.98 -10.19
C THR A 108 -3.92 9.63 -9.63
N PRO A 109 -4.95 9.58 -8.77
CA PRO A 109 -5.49 8.31 -8.28
C PRO A 109 -6.15 7.56 -9.44
N GLU A 110 -5.98 6.25 -9.49
CA GLU A 110 -6.76 5.38 -10.38
C GLU A 110 -8.17 5.17 -9.82
N GLY A 111 -8.28 5.28 -8.50
CA GLY A 111 -9.52 5.25 -7.76
C GLY A 111 -9.24 5.02 -6.29
N TYR A 112 -10.22 4.44 -5.61
CA TYR A 112 -10.24 4.33 -4.16
C TYR A 112 -10.79 2.98 -3.73
N VAL A 113 -10.16 2.41 -2.72
CA VAL A 113 -10.65 1.25 -2.00
C VAL A 113 -11.48 1.74 -0.83
N ILE A 114 -12.73 1.31 -0.75
CA ILE A 114 -13.70 1.78 0.24
C ILE A 114 -14.31 0.60 0.99
N GLY A 115 -14.41 0.73 2.31
CA GLY A 115 -15.10 -0.21 3.19
C GLY A 115 -15.71 0.49 4.40
N ARG A 116 -16.54 -0.22 5.18
CA ARG A 116 -17.01 0.25 6.50
C ARG A 116 -16.34 -0.56 7.59
N VAL A 117 -15.71 0.12 8.54
CA VAL A 117 -15.02 -0.50 9.68
C VAL A 117 -15.75 -0.18 10.98
N LYS A 118 -15.70 -1.09 11.96
CA LYS A 118 -16.20 -0.83 13.32
C LYS A 118 -15.36 0.30 13.94
N SER A 119 -15.98 1.24 14.63
CA SER A 119 -15.26 2.37 15.26
C SER A 119 -14.52 1.93 16.53
N GLY A 120 -13.40 2.56 16.85
CA GLY A 120 -12.61 2.26 18.05
C GLY A 120 -11.89 0.90 18.02
N VAL A 121 -11.82 0.24 16.86
CA VAL A 121 -11.28 -1.12 16.71
C VAL A 121 -9.98 -1.09 15.93
N LYS A 122 -9.03 -1.97 16.31
CA LYS A 122 -7.78 -2.16 15.59
C LYS A 122 -8.03 -2.92 14.27
N HIS A 123 -7.41 -2.46 13.20
CA HIS A 123 -7.50 -3.06 11.88
C HIS A 123 -6.10 -3.23 11.27
N ASP A 124 -5.95 -4.27 10.47
CA ASP A 124 -4.79 -4.49 9.60
C ASP A 124 -5.24 -4.30 8.14
N PHE A 125 -4.69 -3.29 7.48
CA PHE A 125 -4.88 -3.03 6.05
C PHE A 125 -3.66 -3.50 5.28
N ASP A 126 -3.87 -4.50 4.42
CA ASP A 126 -2.83 -5.10 3.61
C ASP A 126 -2.95 -4.72 2.14
N TYR A 127 -1.80 -4.57 1.49
CA TYR A 127 -1.64 -4.57 0.05
C TYR A 127 -0.76 -5.76 -0.36
N ILE A 128 -1.18 -6.46 -1.39
CA ILE A 128 -0.55 -7.68 -1.89
C ILE A 128 -0.37 -7.51 -3.40
N PRO A 129 0.82 -7.10 -3.90
CA PRO A 129 1.11 -7.20 -5.32
C PRO A 129 1.17 -8.67 -5.72
N ARG A 130 0.40 -9.07 -6.72
CA ARG A 130 0.36 -10.45 -7.21
C ARG A 130 1.69 -10.88 -7.85
N ARG A 131 2.47 -9.94 -8.42
CA ARG A 131 3.79 -10.24 -9.02
C ARG A 131 4.74 -10.87 -8.00
N ASN A 132 4.50 -10.58 -6.73
CA ASN A 132 5.23 -11.16 -5.62
C ASN A 132 4.25 -11.46 -4.49
N GLU A 133 3.40 -12.49 -4.63
CA GLU A 133 2.45 -12.91 -3.58
C GLU A 133 3.13 -13.19 -2.23
N SER A 134 4.46 -13.41 -2.23
CA SER A 134 5.25 -13.56 -1.01
C SER A 134 5.50 -12.25 -0.25
N GLN A 135 5.34 -11.11 -0.94
CA GLN A 135 5.52 -9.76 -0.42
C GLN A 135 4.16 -9.15 -0.10
N ARG A 136 3.89 -9.03 1.20
CA ARG A 136 2.70 -8.35 1.73
C ARG A 136 3.15 -7.07 2.38
N TYR A 137 2.40 -5.99 2.19
CA TYR A 137 2.60 -4.74 2.90
C TYR A 137 1.44 -4.54 3.86
N ARG A 138 1.72 -4.13 5.10
CA ARG A 138 0.70 -3.92 6.13
C ARG A 138 0.78 -2.52 6.70
N TYR A 139 -0.39 -1.94 6.95
CA TYR A 139 -0.56 -0.81 7.84
C TYR A 139 -1.63 -1.13 8.88
N THR A 140 -1.22 -1.06 10.14
CA THR A 140 -2.10 -1.29 11.28
C THR A 140 -2.56 0.05 11.83
N PHE A 141 -3.87 0.20 12.05
CA PHE A 141 -4.46 1.40 12.62
C PHE A 141 -5.62 1.08 13.55
N THR A 142 -5.99 2.02 14.39
CA THR A 142 -7.27 1.98 15.13
C THR A 142 -8.22 2.94 14.45
N SER A 143 -9.42 2.47 14.10
CA SER A 143 -10.46 3.32 13.53
C SER A 143 -10.89 4.37 14.56
N ALA A 144 -11.04 5.61 14.12
CA ALA A 144 -11.53 6.68 14.98
C ALA A 144 -13.04 6.54 15.21
N ASP A 145 -13.54 7.09 16.31
CA ASP A 145 -14.98 7.20 16.59
C ASP A 145 -15.69 8.28 15.74
N GLY A 146 -14.91 9.02 14.95
CA GLY A 146 -15.39 10.06 14.05
C GLY A 146 -14.47 10.26 12.87
N ASP A 147 -14.51 11.44 12.26
CA ASP A 147 -13.73 11.74 11.06
C ASP A 147 -12.22 11.76 11.37
N MET A 148 -11.46 11.03 10.56
CA MET A 148 -10.02 11.14 10.47
C MET A 148 -9.68 11.81 9.14
N PRO A 149 -9.13 13.04 9.16
CA PRO A 149 -8.75 13.71 7.93
C PRO A 149 -7.71 12.89 7.17
N MET A 150 -7.65 13.12 5.86
CA MET A 150 -6.71 12.42 4.99
C MET A 150 -5.28 12.48 5.56
N LYS A 151 -4.65 11.31 5.69
CA LYS A 151 -3.26 11.15 6.08
C LYS A 151 -2.53 10.30 5.04
N ARG A 152 -1.28 10.66 4.78
CA ARG A 152 -0.35 9.80 4.04
C ARG A 152 0.35 8.88 5.00
N VAL A 153 0.31 7.60 4.68
CA VAL A 153 1.02 6.57 5.42
C VAL A 153 1.88 5.79 4.46
N THR A 154 2.89 5.11 4.99
CA THR A 154 3.63 4.12 4.24
C THR A 154 3.23 2.75 4.75
N ILE A 155 2.60 1.94 3.90
CA ILE A 155 2.34 0.53 4.21
C ILE A 155 3.66 -0.22 4.07
N LYS A 156 4.10 -0.89 5.13
CA LYS A 156 5.46 -1.45 5.21
C LYS A 156 5.47 -2.93 4.88
N PRO A 157 6.57 -3.47 4.34
CA PRO A 157 6.70 -4.91 4.13
C PRO A 157 6.47 -5.69 5.43
N VAL A 158 5.71 -6.76 5.36
CA VAL A 158 5.57 -7.73 6.45
C VAL A 158 6.78 -8.64 6.39
N THR A 159 7.75 -8.41 7.28
CA THR A 159 8.90 -9.30 7.43
C THR A 159 8.41 -10.65 7.94
N LYS A 160 8.77 -11.74 7.24
CA LYS A 160 8.63 -13.10 7.75
C LYS A 160 9.69 -13.40 8.80
#